data_AF-A0A183MT02-F1
#
_entry.id   AF-A0A183MT02-F1
#
_cell.length_a   1.000
_cell.length_b   1.000
_cell.length_c   1.000
_cell.angle_alpha   90.00
_cell.angle_beta   90.00
_cell.angle_gamma   90.00
#
_symmetry.space_group_name_H-M   'P 1'
#
loop_
_entity.id
_entity.type
_entity.pdbx_description
1 polymer ?
#
loop_
_entity_poly.entity_id
_entity_poly.type
_entity_poly.pdbx_seq_one_letter_code
_entity_poly.pdbx_strand_id
1 'polypeptide(L)'
;SRYVLAIRCIAYPLLNANATGQNRRYLRVTKDYLNILKERFQLYLRGELAISSDEAFHTAVNEFFEAVLNSDRLLNMVKSGSCSMYDIREIFIANIEKQVSNLWKSIQPVEGLSKESVLSAWKIKFDQICRGGEGPCPEAMKLAVPQPEPIALSNEQLYELLMRTLSIEKYEHQILYNACQPE
;
A
#
# COMPACT_ATOMS: atom_id res chain seq x y z
N SER A 1 10.61 22.81 27.53
CA SER A 1 9.32 22.65 28.22
C SER A 1 8.39 21.78 27.38
N ARG A 2 7.52 20.96 28.01
CA ARG A 2 6.60 20.03 27.32
C ARG A 2 5.68 20.72 26.29
N TYR A 3 5.34 21.99 26.53
CA TYR A 3 4.57 22.85 25.64
C TYR A 3 5.27 23.11 24.29
N VAL A 4 6.56 23.45 24.30
CA VAL A 4 7.35 23.66 23.06
C VAL A 4 7.47 22.36 22.26
N LEU A 5 7.61 21.22 22.95
CA LEU A 5 7.64 19.91 22.28
C LEU A 5 6.27 19.58 21.66
N ALA A 6 5.17 19.79 22.39
CA ALA A 6 3.81 19.57 21.89
C ALA A 6 3.47 20.47 20.71
N ILE A 7 3.83 21.77 20.79
CA ILE A 7 3.71 22.69 19.66
C ILE A 7 4.54 22.20 18.48
N ARG A 8 5.79 21.76 18.66
CA ARG A 8 6.61 21.26 17.54
C ARG A 8 6.04 19.97 16.92
N CYS A 9 5.48 19.07 17.73
CA CYS A 9 4.83 17.85 17.22
C CYS A 9 3.56 18.15 16.42
N ILE A 10 2.81 19.21 16.78
CA ILE A 10 1.58 19.62 16.10
C ILE A 10 1.85 20.59 14.94
N ALA A 11 2.90 21.41 15.05
CA ALA A 11 3.33 22.37 14.03
C ALA A 11 4.18 21.75 12.91
N TYR A 12 4.83 20.61 13.14
CA TYR A 12 5.57 19.92 12.09
C TYR A 12 4.67 19.45 10.92
N PRO A 13 3.46 18.91 11.17
CA PRO A 13 2.44 18.74 10.13
C PRO A 13 1.99 20.06 9.46
N LEU A 14 1.92 21.17 10.22
CA LEU A 14 1.48 22.49 9.73
C LEU A 14 2.49 23.15 8.78
N LEU A 15 3.78 23.07 9.06
CA LEU A 15 4.83 23.69 8.24
C LEU A 15 5.14 22.90 6.95
N ASN A 16 4.76 21.61 6.92
CA ASN A 16 4.82 20.77 5.72
C ASN A 16 3.48 20.70 4.98
N ALA A 17 2.49 21.52 5.36
CA ALA A 17 1.16 21.57 4.73
C ALA A 17 1.18 22.27 3.35
N ASN A 18 2.14 21.94 2.49
CA ASN A 18 2.03 22.16 1.05
C ASN A 18 1.40 20.92 0.42
N ALA A 19 0.16 20.62 0.79
CA ALA A 19 -0.65 19.65 0.06
C ALA A 19 -2.14 19.89 0.36
N THR A 20 -2.64 21.09 0.08
CA THR A 20 -4.09 21.32 -0.16
C THR A 20 -4.55 20.69 -1.49
N GLY A 21 -3.97 19.56 -1.87
CA GLY A 21 -4.47 18.68 -2.90
C GLY A 21 -5.25 17.55 -2.23
N GLN A 22 -6.21 16.98 -2.95
CA GLN A 22 -6.76 15.67 -2.61
C GLN A 22 -5.66 14.61 -2.79
N ASN A 23 -4.66 14.59 -1.91
CA ASN A 23 -3.64 13.56 -1.94
C ASN A 23 -4.33 12.24 -1.61
N ARG A 24 -4.27 11.33 -2.58
CA ARG A 24 -4.74 9.96 -2.39
C ARG A 24 -3.53 9.06 -2.27
N ARG A 25 -3.53 8.19 -1.27
CA ARG A 25 -2.43 7.26 -1.02
C ARG A 25 -2.95 5.84 -0.89
N TYR A 26 -2.22 4.88 -1.45
CA TYR A 26 -2.50 3.47 -1.22
C TYR A 26 -2.26 3.12 0.25
N LEU A 27 -3.15 2.30 0.81
CA LEU A 27 -3.00 1.81 2.17
C LEU A 27 -1.78 0.88 2.26
N ARG A 28 -1.03 1.02 3.36
CA ARG A 28 0.08 0.11 3.66
C ARG A 28 -0.41 -1.29 3.98
N VAL A 29 0.33 -2.28 3.55
CA VAL A 29 0.10 -3.69 3.89
C VAL A 29 0.58 -3.92 5.32
N THR A 30 -0.24 -4.62 6.11
CA THR A 30 0.15 -5.03 7.47
C THR A 30 0.84 -6.40 7.44
N LYS A 31 1.55 -6.75 8.51
CA LYS A 31 2.15 -8.09 8.64
C LYS A 31 1.09 -9.19 8.56
N ASP A 32 -0.05 -8.98 9.20
CA ASP A 32 -1.15 -9.96 9.18
C ASP A 32 -1.72 -10.10 7.77
N TYR A 33 -1.92 -8.99 7.05
CA TYR A 33 -2.37 -9.04 5.67
C TYR A 33 -1.33 -9.70 4.75
N LEU A 34 -0.03 -9.48 4.98
CA LEU A 34 1.02 -10.19 4.24
C LEU A 34 0.94 -11.71 4.44
N ASN A 35 0.64 -12.18 5.66
CA ASN A 35 0.46 -13.61 5.92
C ASN A 35 -0.77 -14.17 5.19
N ILE A 36 -1.90 -13.45 5.22
CA ILE A 36 -3.10 -13.80 4.44
C ILE A 36 -2.79 -13.86 2.94
N LEU A 37 -2.01 -12.90 2.44
CA LEU A 37 -1.60 -12.88 1.04
C LEU A 37 -0.75 -14.11 0.71
N LYS A 38 0.22 -14.47 1.55
CA LYS A 38 1.02 -15.69 1.36
C LYS A 38 0.16 -16.95 1.32
N GLU A 39 -0.79 -17.08 2.24
CA GLU A 39 -1.71 -18.21 2.29
C GLU A 39 -2.53 -18.31 0.99
N ARG A 40 -3.07 -17.19 0.50
CA ARG A 40 -3.81 -17.16 -0.78
C ARG A 40 -2.96 -17.60 -1.97
N PHE A 41 -1.69 -17.19 -2.03
CA PHE A 41 -0.77 -17.63 -3.06
C PHE A 41 -0.46 -19.12 -2.94
N GLN A 42 -0.31 -19.66 -1.73
CA GLN A 42 -0.14 -21.09 -1.52
C GLN A 42 -1.38 -21.88 -1.94
N LEU A 43 -2.58 -21.42 -1.59
CA LEU A 43 -3.84 -22.03 -2.03
C LEU A 43 -3.93 -22.09 -3.57
N TYR A 44 -3.55 -21.00 -4.25
CA TYR A 44 -3.45 -21.00 -5.71
C TYR A 44 -2.44 -22.04 -6.22
N LEU A 45 -1.21 -22.05 -5.68
CA LEU A 45 -0.14 -22.94 -6.14
C LEU A 45 -0.46 -24.42 -5.93
N ARG A 46 -1.24 -24.75 -4.88
CA ARG A 46 -1.76 -26.11 -4.62
C ARG A 46 -2.98 -26.49 -5.48
N GLY A 47 -3.53 -25.56 -6.26
CA GLY A 47 -4.74 -25.78 -7.07
C GLY A 47 -6.03 -25.75 -6.27
N GLU A 48 -6.04 -25.18 -5.06
CA GLU A 48 -7.21 -25.06 -4.18
C GLU A 48 -8.05 -23.81 -4.49
N LEU A 49 -7.52 -22.86 -5.27
CA LEU A 49 -8.30 -21.75 -5.81
C LEU A 49 -8.80 -22.08 -7.22
N ALA A 50 -10.09 -21.84 -7.46
CA ALA A 50 -10.74 -21.99 -8.76
C ALA A 50 -10.34 -20.86 -9.74
N ILE A 51 -9.05 -20.75 -10.05
CA ILE A 51 -8.48 -19.75 -10.97
C ILE A 51 -7.85 -20.50 -12.15
N SER A 52 -8.44 -20.36 -13.34
CA SER A 52 -7.91 -20.98 -14.56
C SER A 52 -6.59 -20.31 -15.00
N SER A 53 -5.51 -21.08 -15.08
CA SER A 53 -4.18 -20.60 -15.45
C SER A 53 -3.41 -21.56 -16.34
N ASP A 54 -2.62 -21.00 -17.25
CA ASP A 54 -1.60 -21.73 -18.00
C ASP A 54 -0.36 -21.99 -17.14
N GLU A 55 0.50 -22.92 -17.58
CA GLU A 55 1.73 -23.32 -16.88
C GLU A 55 2.74 -22.17 -16.74
N ALA A 56 2.79 -21.28 -17.74
CA ALA A 56 3.68 -20.13 -17.71
C ALA A 56 3.29 -19.14 -16.60
N PHE A 57 1.99 -18.89 -16.41
CA PHE A 57 1.48 -18.06 -15.32
C PHE A 57 1.70 -18.74 -13.96
N HIS A 58 1.44 -20.05 -13.85
CA HIS A 58 1.68 -20.79 -12.61
C HIS A 58 3.15 -20.70 -12.18
N THR A 59 4.07 -20.89 -13.13
CA THR A 59 5.52 -20.73 -12.93
C THR A 59 5.87 -19.30 -12.51
N ALA A 60 5.30 -18.30 -13.17
CA ALA A 60 5.50 -16.89 -12.84
C ALA A 60 5.07 -16.56 -11.39
N VAL A 61 3.94 -17.10 -10.96
CA VAL A 61 3.42 -16.92 -9.61
C VAL A 61 4.28 -17.65 -8.59
N ASN A 62 4.75 -18.86 -8.89
CA ASN A 62 5.65 -19.62 -8.00
C ASN A 62 6.98 -18.88 -7.80
N GLU A 63 7.60 -18.40 -8.89
CA GLU A 63 8.83 -17.60 -8.81
C GLU A 63 8.62 -16.30 -8.02
N PHE A 64 7.51 -15.60 -8.25
CA PHE A 64 7.17 -14.41 -7.48
C PHE A 64 6.96 -14.70 -5.99
N PHE A 65 6.29 -15.80 -5.66
CA PHE A 65 6.04 -16.21 -4.29
C PHE A 65 7.36 -16.45 -3.55
N GLU A 66 8.27 -17.22 -4.14
CA GLU A 66 9.56 -17.55 -3.53
C GLU A 66 10.51 -16.35 -3.49
N ALA A 67 10.66 -15.61 -4.61
CA ALA A 67 11.64 -14.53 -4.70
C ALA A 67 11.19 -13.23 -4.03
N VAL A 68 9.88 -12.96 -3.96
CA VAL A 68 9.35 -11.68 -3.48
C VAL A 68 8.55 -11.86 -2.19
N LEU A 69 7.48 -12.67 -2.20
CA LEU A 69 6.61 -12.80 -1.04
C LEU A 69 7.33 -13.43 0.16
N ASN A 70 8.23 -14.38 -0.07
CA ASN A 70 9.05 -15.00 0.98
C ASN A 70 10.32 -14.23 1.34
N SER A 71 10.62 -13.12 0.66
CA SER A 71 11.84 -12.36 0.93
C SER A 71 11.80 -11.59 2.26
N ASP A 72 12.94 -11.57 2.97
CA ASP A 72 13.15 -10.69 4.12
C ASP A 72 13.02 -9.21 3.77
N ARG A 73 13.38 -8.87 2.51
CA ARG A 73 13.24 -7.51 1.99
C ARG A 73 11.79 -7.03 2.05
N LEU A 74 10.85 -7.79 1.49
CA LEU A 74 9.44 -7.43 1.53
C LEU A 74 8.93 -7.38 2.97
N LEU A 75 9.30 -8.36 3.79
CA LEU A 75 8.92 -8.40 5.20
C LEU A 75 9.38 -7.14 5.95
N ASN A 76 10.60 -6.68 5.70
CA ASN A 76 11.14 -5.47 6.32
C ASN A 76 10.44 -4.20 5.82
N MET A 77 10.10 -4.11 4.53
CA MET A 77 9.30 -3.01 3.99
C MET A 77 7.87 -2.96 4.57
N VAL A 78 7.27 -4.12 4.83
CA VAL A 78 5.97 -4.21 5.50
C VAL A 78 6.08 -3.79 6.97
N LYS A 79 7.12 -4.24 7.69
CA LYS A 79 7.38 -3.86 9.09
C LYS A 79 7.63 -2.35 9.26
N SER A 80 8.34 -1.72 8.33
CA SER A 80 8.56 -0.26 8.34
C SER A 80 7.33 0.54 7.91
N GLY A 81 6.30 -0.11 7.35
CA GLY A 81 5.11 0.54 6.80
C GLY A 81 5.37 1.26 5.47
N SER A 82 6.45 0.93 4.77
CA SER A 82 6.84 1.54 3.49
C SER A 82 6.39 0.73 2.27
N CYS A 83 5.43 -0.18 2.43
CA CYS A 83 4.92 -1.05 1.36
C CYS A 83 3.40 -1.08 1.36
N SER A 84 2.82 -0.90 0.19
CA SER A 84 1.39 -0.99 -0.11
C SER A 84 1.12 -2.17 -1.06
N MET A 85 -0.17 -2.51 -1.23
CA MET A 85 -0.57 -3.56 -2.18
C MET A 85 -0.27 -3.15 -3.62
N TYR A 86 -0.31 -1.84 -3.91
CA TYR A 86 0.12 -1.30 -5.20
C TYR A 86 1.59 -1.60 -5.47
N ASP A 87 2.48 -1.39 -4.49
CA ASP A 87 3.92 -1.67 -4.66
C ASP A 87 4.16 -3.16 -4.95
N ILE A 88 3.48 -4.05 -4.23
CA ILE A 88 3.55 -5.51 -4.46
C ILE A 88 3.08 -5.86 -5.87
N ARG A 89 1.98 -5.24 -6.32
CA ARG A 89 1.44 -5.43 -7.67
C ARG A 89 2.42 -4.95 -8.74
N GLU A 90 3.05 -3.80 -8.57
CA GLU A 90 4.03 -3.27 -9.53
C GLU A 90 5.27 -4.17 -9.62
N ILE A 91 5.74 -4.72 -8.50
CA ILE A 91 6.82 -5.71 -8.49
C ILE A 91 6.41 -6.97 -9.29
N PHE A 92 5.18 -7.44 -9.13
CA PHE A 92 4.66 -8.56 -9.91
C PHE A 92 4.61 -8.23 -11.41
N ILE A 93 4.08 -7.05 -11.77
CA ILE A 93 3.99 -6.59 -13.16
C ILE A 93 5.38 -6.55 -13.81
N ALA A 94 6.37 -5.97 -13.14
CA ALA A 94 7.73 -5.91 -13.63
C ALA A 94 8.34 -7.33 -13.83
N ASN A 95 8.00 -8.27 -12.95
CA ASN A 95 8.46 -9.66 -13.07
C ASN A 95 7.86 -10.35 -14.31
N ILE A 96 6.55 -10.26 -14.49
CA ILE A 96 5.86 -10.90 -15.62
C ILE A 96 6.19 -10.21 -16.95
N GLU A 97 6.42 -8.91 -16.98
CA GLU A 97 6.83 -8.20 -18.20
C GLU A 97 8.17 -8.71 -18.72
N LYS A 98 9.12 -8.98 -17.82
CA LYS A 98 10.41 -9.57 -18.16
C LYS A 98 10.24 -11.00 -18.68
N GLN A 99 9.49 -11.84 -17.98
CA GLN A 99 9.24 -13.23 -18.38
C GLN A 99 8.50 -13.33 -19.72
N VAL A 100 7.38 -12.63 -19.87
CA VAL A 100 6.61 -12.61 -21.11
C VAL A 100 7.45 -12.03 -22.25
N SER A 101 8.29 -11.02 -22.00
CA SER A 101 9.21 -10.53 -23.04
C SER A 101 10.25 -11.56 -23.47
N ASN A 102 10.68 -12.47 -22.59
CA ASN A 102 11.61 -13.53 -22.93
C ASN A 102 10.90 -14.68 -23.66
N LEU A 103 9.70 -15.06 -23.20
CA LEU A 103 8.86 -16.07 -23.86
C LEU A 103 8.45 -15.62 -25.27
N TRP A 104 8.02 -14.37 -25.42
CA TRP A 104 7.58 -13.81 -26.71
C TRP A 104 8.66 -13.84 -27.79
N LYS A 105 9.95 -13.72 -27.41
CA LYS A 105 11.07 -13.88 -28.35
C LYS A 105 11.20 -15.28 -28.93
N SER A 106 10.63 -16.29 -28.24
CA SER A 106 10.70 -17.70 -28.61
C SER A 106 9.41 -18.22 -29.25
N ILE A 107 8.32 -17.45 -29.19
CA ILE A 107 7.00 -17.84 -29.68
C ILE A 107 6.85 -17.42 -31.15
N GLN A 108 6.50 -18.37 -32.02
CA GLN A 108 6.02 -18.06 -33.37
C GLN A 108 4.70 -17.27 -33.26
N PRO A 109 4.48 -16.20 -34.04
CA PRO A 109 3.27 -15.39 -33.94
C PRO A 109 2.00 -16.26 -34.06
N VAL A 110 1.23 -16.34 -32.98
CA VAL A 110 -0.10 -16.97 -33.00
C VAL A 110 -1.11 -15.87 -33.35
N GLU A 111 -1.94 -16.09 -34.37
CA GLU A 111 -2.98 -15.14 -34.76
C GLU A 111 -3.90 -14.81 -33.56
N GLY A 112 -4.06 -13.52 -33.26
CA GLY A 112 -4.98 -13.04 -32.23
C GLY A 112 -4.44 -13.05 -30.79
N LEU A 113 -3.25 -13.60 -30.52
CA LEU A 113 -2.59 -13.48 -29.22
C LEU A 113 -1.65 -12.28 -29.24
N SER A 114 -1.78 -11.34 -28.31
CA SER A 114 -0.82 -10.24 -28.14
C SER A 114 -0.14 -10.29 -26.77
N LYS A 115 1.09 -9.76 -26.70
CA LYS A 115 1.84 -9.62 -25.45
C LYS A 115 1.04 -8.87 -24.40
N GLU A 116 0.35 -7.80 -24.80
CA GLU A 116 -0.46 -6.96 -23.93
C GLU A 116 -1.68 -7.73 -23.38
N SER A 117 -2.30 -8.58 -24.20
CA SER A 117 -3.45 -9.39 -23.80
C SER A 117 -3.06 -10.44 -22.76
N VAL A 118 -1.89 -11.08 -22.93
CA VAL A 118 -1.34 -12.03 -21.96
C VAL A 118 -1.03 -11.32 -20.64
N LEU A 119 -0.34 -10.18 -20.68
CA LEU A 119 -0.02 -9.40 -19.48
C LEU A 119 -1.29 -8.93 -18.76
N SER A 120 -2.32 -8.49 -19.50
CA SER A 120 -3.61 -8.09 -18.94
C SER A 120 -4.30 -9.26 -18.24
N ALA A 121 -4.35 -10.43 -18.88
CA ALA A 121 -4.93 -11.64 -18.29
C ALA A 121 -4.18 -12.06 -17.01
N TRP A 122 -2.85 -11.99 -17.00
CA TRP A 122 -2.03 -12.33 -15.85
C TRP A 122 -2.22 -11.33 -14.68
N LYS A 123 -2.37 -10.04 -14.97
CA LYS A 123 -2.72 -9.01 -13.96
C LYS A 123 -4.07 -9.29 -13.31
N ILE A 124 -5.08 -9.68 -14.09
CA ILE A 124 -6.41 -10.03 -13.58
C ILE A 124 -6.34 -11.26 -12.66
N LYS A 125 -5.62 -12.31 -13.08
CA LYS A 125 -5.46 -13.52 -12.27
C LYS A 125 -4.71 -13.26 -10.97
N PHE A 126 -3.66 -12.42 -11.00
CA PHE A 126 -2.99 -11.95 -9.79
C PHE A 126 -3.98 -11.29 -8.82
N ASP A 127 -4.86 -10.41 -9.32
CA ASP A 127 -5.88 -9.77 -8.49
C ASP A 127 -6.89 -10.75 -7.91
N GLN A 128 -7.25 -11.81 -8.66
CA GLN A 128 -8.10 -12.88 -8.16
C GLN A 128 -7.42 -13.65 -7.02
N ILE A 129 -6.14 -14.00 -7.16
CA ILE A 129 -5.36 -14.64 -6.09
C ILE A 129 -5.33 -13.72 -4.86
N CYS A 130 -5.05 -12.43 -5.06
CA CYS A 130 -4.99 -11.45 -3.97
C CYS A 130 -6.31 -11.29 -3.22
N ARG A 131 -7.47 -11.55 -3.86
CA ARG A 131 -8.79 -11.57 -3.21
C ARG A 131 -9.14 -12.91 -2.57
N GLY A 132 -8.40 -13.98 -2.86
CA GLY A 132 -8.68 -15.33 -2.39
C GLY A 132 -9.61 -16.12 -3.30
N GLY A 133 -9.63 -15.84 -4.60
CA GLY A 133 -10.45 -16.52 -5.60
C GLY A 133 -11.56 -15.65 -6.17
N GLU A 134 -12.72 -16.25 -6.43
CA GLU A 134 -13.89 -15.55 -6.96
C GLU A 134 -14.69 -14.87 -5.83
N GLY A 135 -15.12 -13.64 -6.07
CA GLY A 135 -15.95 -12.86 -5.15
C GLY A 135 -15.28 -11.62 -4.56
N PRO A 136 -16.06 -10.76 -3.89
CA PRO A 136 -15.55 -9.54 -3.27
C PRO A 136 -14.76 -9.85 -2.00
N CYS A 137 -13.59 -9.24 -1.85
CA CYS A 137 -12.82 -9.22 -0.59
C CYS A 137 -12.67 -7.76 -0.13
N PRO A 138 -13.39 -7.31 0.90
CA PRO A 138 -13.39 -5.92 1.33
C PRO A 138 -11.99 -5.35 1.64
N GLU A 139 -11.15 -6.12 2.35
CA GLU A 139 -9.79 -5.71 2.70
C GLU A 139 -8.91 -5.55 1.45
N ALA A 140 -8.97 -6.50 0.52
CA ALA A 140 -8.23 -6.43 -0.74
C ALA A 140 -8.69 -5.26 -1.61
N MET A 141 -10.01 -5.01 -1.66
CA MET A 141 -10.58 -3.88 -2.42
C MET A 141 -10.13 -2.53 -1.86
N LYS A 142 -10.07 -2.38 -0.53
CA LYS A 142 -9.55 -1.15 0.10
C LYS A 142 -8.07 -0.92 -0.20
N LEU A 143 -7.27 -1.98 -0.20
CA LEU A 143 -5.83 -1.93 -0.46
C LEU A 143 -5.50 -1.68 -1.95
N ALA A 144 -6.39 -2.05 -2.86
CA ALA A 144 -6.19 -1.94 -4.31
C ALA A 144 -6.42 -0.53 -4.88
N VAL A 145 -7.00 0.40 -4.11
CA VAL A 145 -7.32 1.75 -4.59
C VAL A 145 -6.69 2.82 -3.69
N PRO A 146 -6.26 3.97 -4.26
CA PRO A 146 -5.80 5.10 -3.48
C PRO A 146 -6.91 5.61 -2.56
N GLN A 147 -6.64 5.71 -1.27
CA GLN A 147 -7.57 6.28 -0.29
C GLN A 147 -7.30 7.78 -0.14
N PRO A 148 -8.34 8.61 0.04
CA PRO A 148 -8.13 10.00 0.40
C PRO A 148 -7.32 10.08 1.70
N GLU A 149 -6.26 10.89 1.72
CA GLU A 149 -5.57 11.19 2.96
C GLU A 149 -6.56 11.81 3.96
N PRO A 150 -6.46 11.47 5.25
CA PRO A 150 -7.24 12.16 6.27
C PRO A 150 -7.08 13.66 6.08
N ILE A 151 -8.21 14.36 5.95
CA ILE A 151 -8.26 15.82 5.74
C ILE A 151 -7.29 16.47 6.71
N ALA A 152 -6.38 17.30 6.19
CA ALA A 152 -5.57 18.18 7.02
C ALA A 152 -6.54 18.98 7.90
N LEU A 153 -6.51 18.75 9.21
CA LEU A 153 -7.40 19.38 10.18
C LEU A 153 -7.33 20.91 10.00
N SER A 154 -8.47 21.60 10.10
CA SER A 154 -8.47 23.07 10.05
C SER A 154 -7.67 23.65 11.23
N ASN A 155 -7.30 24.93 11.14
CA ASN A 155 -6.60 25.63 12.24
C ASN A 155 -7.39 25.52 13.56
N GLU A 156 -8.71 25.60 13.51
CA GLU A 156 -9.59 25.45 14.68
C GLU A 156 -9.58 24.00 15.21
N GLN A 157 -9.64 23.00 14.33
CA GLN A 157 -9.62 21.60 14.74
C GLN A 157 -8.27 21.20 15.35
N LEU A 158 -7.17 21.77 14.84
CA LEU A 158 -5.84 21.60 15.40
C LEU A 158 -5.68 22.31 16.74
N TYR A 159 -6.27 23.50 16.86
CA TYR A 159 -6.34 24.21 18.13
C TYR A 159 -7.07 23.36 19.17
N GLU A 160 -8.27 22.87 18.87
CA GLU A 160 -9.04 21.98 19.76
C GLU A 160 -8.26 20.69 20.10
N LEU A 161 -7.57 20.09 19.13
CA LEU A 161 -6.74 18.91 19.36
C LEU A 161 -5.56 19.21 20.30
N LEU A 162 -4.89 20.35 20.12
CA LEU A 162 -3.80 20.81 20.97
C LEU A 162 -4.30 21.01 22.41
N MET A 163 -5.40 21.73 22.58
CA MET A 163 -6.02 22.02 23.87
C MET A 163 -6.40 20.72 24.60
N ARG A 164 -7.06 19.79 23.89
CA ARG A 164 -7.42 18.48 24.42
C ARG A 164 -6.20 17.63 24.79
N THR A 165 -5.17 17.62 23.95
CA THR A 165 -3.95 16.82 24.18
C THR A 165 -3.16 17.34 25.39
N LEU A 166 -3.08 18.65 25.52
CA LEU A 166 -2.40 19.30 26.63
C LEU A 166 -3.25 19.36 27.90
N SER A 167 -4.57 19.11 27.79
CA SER A 167 -5.54 19.27 28.88
C SER A 167 -5.47 20.66 29.51
N ILE A 168 -5.31 21.68 28.68
CA ILE A 168 -5.23 23.09 29.10
C ILE A 168 -6.37 23.90 28.51
N GLU A 169 -6.70 25.02 29.13
CA GLU A 169 -7.70 25.97 28.67
C GLU A 169 -7.09 27.14 27.87
N LYS A 170 -7.91 27.85 27.09
CA LYS A 170 -7.46 28.89 26.13
C LYS A 170 -6.59 29.97 26.78
N TYR A 171 -6.89 30.32 28.03
CA TYR A 171 -6.11 31.29 28.79
C TYR A 171 -4.71 30.75 29.16
N GLU A 172 -4.61 29.47 29.53
CA GLU A 172 -3.35 28.82 29.87
C GLU A 172 -2.44 28.70 28.64
N HIS A 173 -3.03 28.37 27.49
CA HIS A 173 -2.32 28.41 26.22
C HIS A 173 -1.72 29.80 25.95
N GLN A 174 -2.49 30.89 26.17
CA GLN A 174 -2.01 32.25 25.95
C GLN A 174 -0.84 32.61 26.88
N ILE A 175 -0.91 32.22 28.16
CA ILE A 175 0.17 32.44 29.13
C ILE A 175 1.44 31.72 28.69
N LEU A 176 1.31 30.44 28.32
CA LEU A 176 2.44 29.61 27.87
C LEU A 176 3.04 30.11 26.56
N TYR A 177 2.21 30.59 25.62
CA TYR A 177 2.64 31.18 24.37
C TYR A 177 3.46 32.44 24.60
N ASN A 178 2.96 33.36 25.43
CA ASN A 178 3.63 34.63 25.76
C ASN A 178 4.97 34.37 26.47
N ALA A 179 5.02 33.40 27.38
CA ALA A 179 6.25 33.02 28.09
C ALA A 179 7.32 32.36 27.18
N CYS A 180 6.95 31.95 25.95
CA CYS A 180 7.86 31.34 24.99
C CYS A 180 8.30 32.28 23.85
N GLN A 181 7.79 33.52 23.81
CA GLN A 181 8.27 34.52 22.85
C GLN A 181 9.67 35.01 23.28
N PRO A 182 10.65 35.11 22.36
CA PRO A 182 11.90 35.80 22.67
C PRO A 182 11.61 37.29 22.90
N GLU A 183 12.28 37.89 23.90
CA GLU A 183 12.28 39.35 24.13
C GLU A 183 12.86 40.12 22.94
#